data_AF-A0A820GTJ8-F1
#
_entry.id   AF-A0A820GTJ8-F1
#
_cell.length_a   1.000
_cell.length_b   1.000
_cell.length_c   1.000
_cell.angle_alpha   90.00
_cell.angle_beta   90.00
_cell.angle_gamma   90.00
#
_symmetry.space_group_name_H-M   'P 1'
#
loop_
_entity.id
_entity.type
_entity.pdbx_description
1 polymer ?
#
loop_
_entity_poly.entity_id
_entity_poly.type
_entity_poly.pdbx_seq_one_letter_code
_entity_poly.pdbx_strand_id
1 'polypeptide(L)'
;MGRLNTDQIAISYNTISKKLSRDVQASGLHLNAPGFKFIIFPSVFTSMEFDDISCLNQDGVSINLDATLQFKADPKNIYEIVVQFKDFEGYKKILYATGRAAVHDTCA
;
A
#
# COMPACT_ATOMS: atom_id res chain seq x y z
N MET A 1 -0.78 23.98 6.35
CA MET A 1 -2.09 23.45 5.91
C MET A 1 -1.85 22.32 4.94
N GLY A 2 -2.48 21.17 5.13
CA GLY A 2 -2.38 20.03 4.20
C GLY A 2 -3.78 19.67 3.70
N ARG A 3 -3.95 19.58 2.38
CA ARG A 3 -5.21 19.14 1.77
C ARG A 3 -5.03 17.70 1.32
N LEU A 4 -5.97 16.84 1.71
CA LEU A 4 -6.10 15.47 1.22
C LEU A 4 -7.13 15.42 0.11
N ASN A 5 -6.79 14.78 -1.00
CA ASN A 5 -7.72 14.59 -2.11
C ASN A 5 -8.79 13.54 -1.76
N THR A 6 -9.87 13.47 -2.54
CA THR A 6 -10.99 12.55 -2.31
C THR A 6 -10.58 11.08 -2.31
N ASP A 7 -9.55 10.76 -3.10
CA ASP A 7 -8.95 9.43 -3.26
C ASP A 7 -7.84 9.14 -2.24
N GLN A 8 -7.72 9.96 -1.19
CA GLN A 8 -6.63 9.86 -0.21
C GLN A 8 -7.15 9.79 1.22
N ILE A 9 -6.46 9.00 2.02
CA ILE A 9 -6.50 9.03 3.47
C ILE A 9 -5.08 9.27 3.99
N ALA A 10 -4.95 9.77 5.21
CA ALA A 10 -3.63 9.95 5.79
C ALA A 10 -3.62 9.75 7.30
N ILE A 11 -2.45 9.40 7.81
CA ILE A 11 -2.14 9.45 9.23
C ILE A 11 -1.08 10.54 9.45
N SER A 12 -1.21 11.28 10.54
CA SER A 12 -0.31 12.39 10.84
C SER A 12 0.89 11.93 11.68
N TYR A 13 2.07 12.43 11.31
CA TYR A 13 3.32 12.18 12.01
C TYR A 13 3.93 13.51 12.46
N ASN A 14 4.18 13.65 13.75
CA ASN A 14 4.87 14.80 14.31
C ASN A 14 6.38 14.58 14.21
N THR A 15 7.05 15.40 13.41
CA THR A 15 8.49 15.29 13.14
C THR A 15 9.37 15.76 14.29
N ILE A 16 8.82 16.56 15.21
CA ILE A 16 9.51 17.11 16.38
C ILE A 16 9.43 16.09 17.53
N SER A 17 8.22 15.70 17.94
CA SER A 17 8.01 14.75 19.04
C SER A 17 8.17 13.28 18.64
N LYS A 18 8.35 13.00 17.35
CA LYS A 18 8.47 11.66 16.76
C LYS A 18 7.26 10.76 17.03
N LYS A 19 6.07 11.35 17.19
CA LYS A 19 4.83 10.63 17.47
C LYS A 19 3.99 10.45 16.21
N LEU A 20 3.56 9.22 15.98
CA LEU A 20 2.55 8.87 14.98
C LEU A 20 1.17 8.95 15.63
N SER A 21 0.24 9.66 14.99
CA SER A 21 -1.17 9.69 15.40
C SER A 21 -1.80 8.31 15.24
N ARG A 22 -2.88 8.02 15.98
CA ARG A 22 -3.71 6.82 15.76
C ARG A 22 -4.93 7.11 14.89
N ASP A 23 -5.27 8.39 14.72
CA ASP A 23 -6.42 8.81 13.96
C ASP A 23 -6.10 8.91 12.48
N VAL A 24 -6.88 8.20 11.67
CA VAL A 24 -6.82 8.28 10.21
C VAL A 24 -7.74 9.39 9.75
N GLN A 25 -7.19 10.30 8.97
CA GLN A 25 -7.88 11.45 8.41
C GLN A 25 -8.38 11.13 7.02
N ALA A 26 -9.66 11.40 6.79
CA ALA A 26 -10.29 11.30 5.48
C ALA A 26 -9.96 12.53 4.62
N SER A 27 -10.47 12.53 3.38
CA SER A 27 -10.31 13.64 2.44
C SER A 27 -10.79 14.98 3.00
N GLY A 28 -10.17 16.07 2.54
CA GLY A 28 -10.52 17.42 2.99
C GLY A 28 -9.33 18.27 3.41
N LEU A 29 -9.63 19.45 3.95
CA LEU A 29 -8.64 20.42 4.38
C LEU A 29 -8.32 20.24 5.86
N HIS A 30 -7.05 19.97 6.15
CA HIS A 30 -6.59 19.75 7.52
C HIS A 30 -5.59 20.82 7.96
N LEU A 31 -5.89 21.44 9.11
CA LEU A 31 -5.06 22.44 9.76
C LEU A 31 -3.92 21.75 10.51
N ASN A 32 -2.85 21.43 9.78
CA ASN A 32 -1.64 20.93 10.40
C ASN A 32 -0.79 22.07 10.97
N ALA A 33 -0.48 21.97 12.26
CA ALA A 33 0.53 22.81 12.90
C ALA A 33 1.92 22.57 12.28
N PRO A 34 2.85 23.55 12.37
CA PRO A 34 4.22 23.35 11.95
C PRO A 34 4.83 22.09 12.61
N GLY A 35 5.55 21.28 11.82
CA GLY A 35 6.15 20.02 12.30
C GLY A 35 5.27 18.78 12.17
N PHE A 36 4.07 18.87 11.59
CA PHE A 36 3.28 17.68 11.20
C PHE A 36 3.45 17.35 9.72
N LYS A 37 3.63 16.06 9.42
CA LYS A 37 3.65 15.49 8.07
C LYS A 37 2.53 14.46 7.92
N PHE A 38 1.91 14.42 6.75
CA PHE A 38 0.99 13.34 6.39
C PHE A 38 1.71 12.19 5.72
N ILE A 39 1.40 10.98 6.18
CA ILE A 39 1.72 9.75 5.47
C ILE A 39 0.44 9.33 4.77
N ILE A 40 0.43 9.46 3.45
CA ILE A 40 -0.78 9.37 2.61
C ILE A 40 -0.88 7.98 2.01
N PHE A 41 -2.11 7.45 1.99
CA PHE A 41 -2.48 6.19 1.34
C PHE A 41 -3.65 6.43 0.39
N PRO A 42 -3.73 5.70 -0.74
CA PRO A 42 -4.93 5.69 -1.58
C PRO A 42 -6.13 5.14 -0.79
N SER A 43 -7.27 5.82 -0.90
CA SER A 43 -8.57 5.38 -0.34
C SER A 43 -9.34 4.45 -1.30
N VAL A 44 -8.86 4.35 -2.54
CA VAL A 44 -9.38 3.56 -3.64
C VAL A 44 -8.51 2.33 -3.90
N PHE A 45 -9.04 1.37 -4.66
CA PHE A 45 -8.25 0.22 -5.12
C PHE A 45 -7.15 0.68 -6.07
N THR A 46 -5.96 0.15 -5.85
CA THR A 46 -4.77 0.33 -6.69
C THR A 46 -4.46 -0.99 -7.37
N SER A 47 -4.15 -0.93 -8.66
CA SER A 47 -3.75 -2.12 -9.43
C SER A 47 -2.25 -2.38 -9.30
N MET A 48 -1.90 -3.64 -9.36
CA MET A 48 -0.54 -4.15 -9.39
C MET A 48 -0.45 -5.21 -10.49
N GLU A 49 0.37 -4.93 -11.48
CA GLU A 49 0.52 -5.75 -12.68
C GLU A 49 1.75 -6.66 -12.53
N PHE A 50 1.58 -7.90 -12.96
CA PHE A 50 2.58 -8.96 -13.00
C PHE A 50 2.57 -9.54 -14.39
N ASP A 51 3.39 -8.97 -15.26
CA ASP A 51 3.48 -9.36 -16.67
C ASP A 51 4.65 -10.34 -16.88
N ASP A 52 4.54 -11.20 -17.88
CA ASP A 52 5.58 -12.13 -18.32
C ASP A 52 6.10 -13.04 -17.19
N ILE A 53 5.22 -13.46 -16.27
CA ILE A 53 5.58 -14.46 -15.26
C ILE A 53 5.69 -15.83 -15.92
N SER A 54 6.91 -16.28 -16.18
CA SER A 54 7.17 -17.60 -16.76
C SER A 54 7.38 -18.65 -15.67
N CYS A 55 6.66 -19.77 -15.77
CA CYS A 55 6.71 -20.88 -14.81
C CYS A 55 6.32 -22.21 -15.47
N LEU A 56 6.57 -23.31 -14.78
CA LEU A 56 6.12 -24.64 -15.19
C LEU A 56 4.78 -24.95 -14.53
N ASN A 57 3.83 -25.50 -15.29
CA ASN A 57 2.60 -26.04 -14.74
C ASN A 57 2.84 -27.41 -14.07
N GLN A 58 1.80 -28.00 -13.48
CA GLN A 58 1.84 -29.34 -12.86
C GLN A 58 2.34 -30.46 -13.78
N ASP A 59 2.15 -30.33 -15.08
CA ASP A 59 2.59 -31.30 -16.09
C ASP A 59 4.02 -31.03 -16.60
N GLY A 60 4.71 -30.03 -16.04
CA GLY A 60 6.06 -29.62 -16.48
C GLY A 60 6.08 -28.83 -17.79
N VAL A 61 4.93 -28.28 -18.21
CA VAL A 61 4.80 -27.43 -19.41
C VAL A 61 5.05 -25.97 -19.04
N SER A 62 5.91 -25.30 -19.83
CA SER A 62 6.18 -23.88 -19.67
C SER A 62 4.97 -23.05 -20.07
N ILE A 63 4.51 -22.20 -19.16
CA ILE A 63 3.43 -21.24 -19.36
C ILE A 63 3.92 -19.83 -19.02
N ASN A 64 3.29 -18.83 -19.64
CA ASN A 64 3.48 -17.43 -19.28
C ASN A 64 2.15 -16.89 -18.76
N LEU A 65 2.21 -16.15 -17.66
CA LEU A 65 1.04 -15.60 -16.98
C LEU A 65 1.17 -14.08 -16.89
N ASP A 66 0.08 -13.41 -17.28
CA ASP A 66 -0.14 -12.00 -17.01
C ASP A 66 -1.27 -11.89 -15.98
N ALA A 67 -0.97 -11.27 -14.85
CA ALA A 67 -1.90 -11.15 -13.74
C ALA A 67 -1.99 -9.70 -13.25
N THR A 68 -3.19 -9.28 -12.84
CA THR A 68 -3.41 -8.00 -12.18
C THR A 68 -4.07 -8.24 -10.84
N LEU A 69 -3.40 -7.83 -9.76
CA LEU A 69 -3.96 -7.83 -8.41
C LEU A 69 -4.40 -6.41 -8.03
N GLN A 70 -5.62 -6.27 -7.50
CA GLN A 70 -6.10 -5.02 -6.94
C GLN A 70 -5.99 -5.06 -5.42
N PHE A 71 -5.47 -3.99 -4.83
CA PHE A 71 -5.31 -3.89 -3.39
C PHE A 71 -5.71 -2.51 -2.87
N LYS A 72 -6.09 -2.47 -1.60
CA LYS A 72 -6.42 -1.25 -0.87
C LYS A 72 -6.03 -1.44 0.59
N ALA A 73 -5.34 -0.47 1.18
CA ALA A 73 -5.02 -0.50 2.60
C ALA A 73 -6.31 -0.29 3.42
N ASP A 74 -6.58 -1.16 4.39
CA ASP A 74 -7.71 -0.98 5.30
C ASP A 74 -7.44 0.24 6.21
N PRO A 75 -8.31 1.27 6.20
CA PRO A 75 -8.18 2.43 7.08
C PRO A 75 -7.98 2.06 8.56
N LYS A 76 -8.55 0.94 9.04
CA LYS A 76 -8.39 0.51 10.43
C LYS A 76 -6.97 0.10 10.79
N ASN A 77 -6.17 -0.32 9.81
CA ASN A 77 -4.84 -0.89 10.01
C ASN A 77 -3.71 0.06 9.58
N ILE A 78 -4.02 1.29 9.14
CA ILE A 78 -3.02 2.25 8.64
C ILE A 78 -1.93 2.53 9.67
N TYR A 79 -2.27 2.63 10.95
CA TYR A 79 -1.28 2.81 12.01
C TYR A 79 -0.26 1.67 12.00
N GLU A 80 -0.73 0.42 11.99
CA GLU A 80 0.12 -0.77 12.02
C GLU A 80 0.94 -0.90 10.73
N ILE A 81 0.31 -0.63 9.58
CA ILE A 81 0.97 -0.61 8.27
C ILE A 81 2.12 0.40 8.27
N VAL A 82 1.90 1.61 8.78
CA VAL A 82 2.95 2.65 8.86
C VAL A 82 4.05 2.27 9.85
N VAL A 83 3.72 1.66 10.98
CA VAL A 83 4.74 1.20 11.94
C VAL A 83 5.62 0.11 11.33
N GLN A 84 5.04 -0.83 10.58
CA GLN A 84 5.78 -1.95 10.00
C GLN A 84 6.52 -1.57 8.70
N PHE A 85 5.88 -0.79 7.85
CA PHE A 85 6.32 -0.54 6.48
C PHE A 85 6.65 0.93 6.19
N LYS A 86 6.62 1.79 7.21
CA LYS A 86 6.95 3.23 7.18
C LYS A 86 5.97 4.11 6.40
N ASP A 87 5.64 3.74 5.16
CA ASP A 87 4.80 4.52 4.25
C ASP A 87 4.15 3.61 3.20
N PHE A 88 3.37 4.21 2.29
CA PHE A 88 2.68 3.48 1.23
C PHE A 88 3.64 2.76 0.28
N GLU A 89 4.81 3.35 -0.04
CA GLU A 89 5.79 2.73 -0.93
C GLU A 89 6.43 1.50 -0.29
N GLY A 90 6.77 1.58 1.00
CA GLY A 90 7.24 0.42 1.76
C GLY A 90 6.20 -0.69 1.81
N TYR A 91 4.94 -0.35 2.05
CA TYR A 91 3.83 -1.30 2.04
C TYR A 91 3.64 -1.96 0.66
N LYS A 92 3.60 -1.14 -0.41
CA LYS A 92 3.46 -1.59 -1.79
C LYS A 92 4.59 -2.52 -2.21
N LYS A 93 5.83 -2.26 -1.78
CA LYS A 93 6.99 -3.13 -2.06
C LYS A 93 6.80 -4.53 -1.50
N ILE A 94 6.32 -4.65 -0.26
CA ILE A 94 6.06 -5.95 0.37
C ILE A 94 4.90 -6.66 -0.31
N LEU A 95 3.81 -5.94 -0.59
CA LEU A 95 2.69 -6.49 -1.36
C LEU A 95 3.10 -7.02 -2.73
N TYR A 96 4.02 -6.33 -3.42
CA TYR A 96 4.52 -6.79 -4.71
C TYR A 96 5.30 -8.09 -4.61
N ALA A 97 6.18 -8.21 -3.61
CA ALA A 97 6.92 -9.44 -3.37
C ALA A 97 5.97 -10.61 -3.04
N THR A 98 5.00 -10.38 -2.16
CA THR A 98 3.99 -11.39 -1.79
C THR A 98 3.09 -11.76 -2.97
N GLY A 99 2.63 -10.77 -3.75
CA GLY A 99 1.79 -10.99 -4.92
C GLY A 99 2.52 -11.78 -6.00
N ARG A 100 3.80 -11.47 -6.26
CA ARG A 100 4.63 -12.25 -7.19
C ARG A 100 4.77 -13.70 -6.75
N ALA A 101 5.03 -13.94 -5.46
CA ALA A 101 5.10 -15.29 -4.91
C ALA A 101 3.76 -16.02 -5.09
N ALA A 102 2.64 -15.38 -4.77
CA ALA A 102 1.31 -15.95 -4.96
C ALA A 102 1.03 -16.30 -6.44
N VAL A 103 1.42 -15.45 -7.39
CA VAL A 103 1.28 -15.77 -8.83
C VAL A 103 2.14 -16.98 -9.20
N HIS A 104 3.38 -17.07 -8.72
CA HIS A 104 4.19 -18.27 -8.95
C HIS A 104 3.59 -19.54 -8.31
N ASP A 105 3.02 -19.43 -7.11
CA ASP A 105 2.36 -20.56 -6.44
C ASP A 105 1.16 -21.07 -7.24
N THR A 106 0.47 -20.21 -8.03
CA THR A 106 -0.64 -20.67 -8.89
C THR A 106 -0.20 -21.52 -10.08
N CYS A 107 1.09 -21.53 -10.42
CA CYS A 107 1.60 -22.37 -11.49
C CYS A 107 1.67 -23.85 -11.06
N ALA A 108 1.77 -24.13 -9.76
CA ALA A 108 2.06 -25.46 -9.22
C ALA A 108 0.83 -26.19 -8.66
#